data_AF-A0A1X2F521-F1
#
_entry.id   AF-A0A1X2F521-F1
#
_cell.length_a   1.000
_cell.length_b   1.000
_cell.length_c   1.000
_cell.angle_alpha   90.00
_cell.angle_beta   90.00
_cell.angle_gamma   90.00
#
_symmetry.space_group_name_H-M   'P 1'
#
loop_
_entity.id
_entity.type
_entity.pdbx_description
1 polymer ?
#
loop_
_entity_poly.entity_id
_entity_poly.type
_entity_poly.pdbx_seq_one_letter_code
_entity_poly.pdbx_strand_id
1 'polypeptide(L)'
;MTTVVERSVGELRSVADVLGSDEKPNVVVWAPTKDNGPVPGWLVVEHRNVVAAGRERRCAIVQADSCTVAAAGPISEVQIVAGPIATDELMPEWVGALASSHWDAQEARAERDAARSDLRAHEQRLERIENASHEFADEHSLCGDFDAFMISQGLRPRMSDWDCVATATVRVGVTVRARNAEDAESEVDAALVVDALMELASRRSALADALLDHDVIDTERA
;
A
#
# COMPACT_ATOMS: atom_id res chain seq x y z
N MET A 1 -50.55 17.66 -26.70
CA MET A 1 -50.31 16.31 -26.17
C MET A 1 -48.86 15.96 -26.45
N THR A 2 -48.00 16.18 -25.46
CA THR A 2 -46.59 15.79 -25.48
C THR A 2 -46.50 14.35 -25.00
N THR A 3 -46.29 13.41 -25.92
CA THR A 3 -46.00 12.01 -25.58
C THR A 3 -44.60 11.94 -24.99
N VAL A 4 -44.55 11.89 -23.66
CA VAL A 4 -43.36 11.46 -22.92
C VAL A 4 -43.18 9.98 -23.23
N VAL A 5 -42.22 9.67 -24.11
CA VAL A 5 -41.77 8.30 -24.32
C VAL A 5 -40.92 7.93 -23.12
N GLU A 6 -41.49 7.18 -22.18
CA GLU A 6 -40.74 6.48 -21.14
C GLU A 6 -39.66 5.62 -21.81
N ARG A 7 -38.41 6.06 -21.71
CA ARG A 7 -37.24 5.28 -22.14
C ARG A 7 -37.09 4.10 -21.18
N SER A 8 -37.62 2.94 -21.55
CA SER A 8 -37.22 1.68 -20.94
C SER A 8 -35.70 1.54 -21.08
N VAL A 9 -34.99 1.50 -19.96
CA VAL A 9 -33.55 1.21 -19.93
C VAL A 9 -33.39 -0.23 -20.43
N GLY A 10 -32.77 -0.39 -21.60
CA GLY A 10 -32.56 -1.71 -22.20
C GLY A 10 -31.79 -2.65 -21.28
N GLU A 11 -32.06 -3.95 -21.37
CA GLU A 11 -31.34 -4.99 -20.65
C GLU A 11 -29.86 -5.03 -21.10
N LEU A 12 -28.94 -5.06 -20.12
CA LEU A 12 -27.51 -5.19 -20.37
C LEU A 12 -27.21 -6.57 -20.95
N ARG A 13 -26.50 -6.59 -22.08
CA ARG A 13 -26.07 -7.83 -22.75
C ARG A 13 -24.59 -7.75 -23.08
N SER A 14 -23.90 -8.88 -23.02
CA SER A 14 -22.49 -8.92 -23.42
C SER A 14 -22.36 -8.69 -24.93
N VAL A 15 -21.22 -8.16 -25.36
CA VAL A 15 -20.91 -8.04 -26.78
C VAL A 15 -20.86 -9.41 -27.45
N ALA A 16 -20.40 -10.45 -26.75
CA ALA A 16 -20.42 -11.83 -27.24
C ALA A 16 -21.83 -12.31 -27.62
N ASP A 17 -22.85 -11.98 -26.81
CA ASP A 17 -24.24 -12.38 -27.05
C ASP A 17 -24.83 -11.68 -28.29
N VAL A 18 -24.39 -10.46 -28.56
CA VAL A 18 -24.95 -9.62 -29.63
C VAL A 18 -24.26 -9.89 -30.98
N LEU A 19 -22.97 -10.23 -30.98
CA LEU A 19 -22.22 -10.49 -32.21
C LEU A 19 -22.60 -11.82 -32.88
N GLY A 20 -23.05 -12.83 -32.13
CA GLY A 20 -23.41 -14.13 -32.69
C GLY A 20 -22.31 -14.72 -33.60
N SER A 21 -22.70 -15.45 -34.66
CA SER A 21 -21.78 -16.03 -35.65
C SER A 21 -21.40 -15.07 -36.78
N ASP A 22 -22.20 -14.01 -36.97
CA ASP A 22 -22.19 -13.16 -38.17
C ASP A 22 -21.68 -11.76 -37.81
N GLU A 23 -20.36 -11.65 -37.71
CA GLU A 23 -19.68 -10.40 -37.36
C GLU A 23 -19.84 -9.37 -38.47
N LYS A 24 -20.67 -8.36 -38.22
CA LYS A 24 -20.63 -7.13 -38.98
C LYS A 24 -19.61 -6.20 -38.35
N PRO A 25 -18.41 -6.03 -38.93
CA PRO A 25 -17.49 -5.00 -38.45
C PRO A 25 -18.16 -3.64 -38.58
N ASN A 26 -17.81 -2.71 -37.68
CA ASN A 26 -18.19 -1.30 -37.76
C ASN A 26 -19.69 -1.05 -37.49
N VAL A 27 -20.14 -1.40 -36.30
CA VAL A 27 -21.52 -1.15 -35.85
C VAL A 27 -21.52 -0.15 -34.71
N VAL A 28 -22.49 0.76 -34.71
CA VAL A 28 -22.74 1.66 -33.57
C VAL A 28 -23.66 0.95 -32.57
N VAL A 29 -23.29 1.00 -31.29
CA VAL A 29 -24.01 0.40 -30.16
C VAL A 29 -24.23 1.44 -29.07
N TRP A 30 -25.21 1.21 -28.22
CA TRP A 30 -25.43 1.98 -26.99
C TRP A 30 -24.57 1.40 -25.86
N ALA A 31 -23.49 2.10 -25.50
CA ALA A 31 -22.68 1.78 -24.34
C ALA A 31 -23.38 2.23 -23.05
N PRO A 32 -23.33 1.43 -21.97
CA PRO A 32 -23.75 1.90 -20.66
C PRO A 32 -22.77 2.96 -20.13
N THR A 33 -23.28 4.04 -19.55
CA THR A 33 -22.47 4.98 -18.75
C THR A 33 -23.02 5.07 -17.34
N LYS A 34 -22.15 5.40 -16.37
CA LYS A 34 -22.55 5.47 -14.95
C LYS A 34 -23.47 6.65 -14.64
N ASP A 35 -23.31 7.77 -15.36
CA ASP A 35 -23.88 9.06 -14.92
C ASP A 35 -24.83 9.74 -15.94
N ASN A 36 -24.70 9.47 -17.25
CA ASN A 36 -25.41 10.22 -18.30
C ASN A 36 -26.30 9.35 -19.20
N GLY A 37 -26.67 8.15 -18.75
CA GLY A 37 -27.46 7.20 -19.53
C GLY A 37 -26.67 6.57 -20.69
N PRO A 38 -27.31 5.73 -21.52
CA PRO A 38 -26.62 5.07 -22.62
C PRO A 38 -26.11 6.08 -23.65
N VAL A 39 -24.88 5.91 -24.11
CA VAL A 39 -24.25 6.77 -25.13
C VAL A 39 -23.94 5.97 -26.39
N PRO A 40 -24.10 6.54 -27.60
CA PRO A 40 -23.76 5.84 -28.82
C PRO A 40 -22.23 5.77 -28.95
N GLY A 41 -21.73 4.64 -29.45
CA GLY A 41 -20.31 4.47 -29.75
C GLY A 41 -20.08 3.36 -30.75
N TRP A 42 -18.98 3.45 -31.48
CA TRP A 42 -18.53 2.46 -32.43
C TRP A 42 -17.98 1.24 -31.70
N LEU A 43 -18.56 0.07 -31.94
CA LEU A 43 -18.03 -1.19 -31.47
C LEU A 43 -16.89 -1.63 -32.38
N VAL A 44 -15.68 -1.65 -31.84
CA VAL A 44 -14.48 -2.20 -32.46
C VAL A 44 -14.19 -3.55 -31.84
N VAL A 45 -14.01 -4.57 -32.68
CA VAL A 45 -13.65 -5.93 -32.25
C VAL A 45 -12.26 -6.25 -32.79
N GLU A 46 -11.42 -6.82 -31.94
CA GLU A 46 -10.09 -7.28 -32.30
C GLU A 46 -10.18 -8.33 -33.42
N HIS A 47 -9.40 -8.14 -34.48
CA HIS A 47 -9.43 -9.03 -35.64
C HIS A 47 -9.01 -10.45 -35.26
N ARG A 48 -9.78 -11.46 -35.71
CA ARG A 48 -9.51 -12.89 -35.41
C ARG A 48 -8.08 -13.33 -35.74
N ASN A 49 -7.50 -12.78 -36.81
CA ASN A 49 -6.17 -13.15 -37.28
C ASN A 49 -5.03 -12.65 -36.38
N VAL A 50 -5.33 -11.73 -35.46
CA VAL A 50 -4.34 -11.12 -34.54
C VAL A 50 -4.34 -11.85 -33.18
N VAL A 51 -5.41 -12.60 -32.87
CA VAL A 51 -5.57 -13.24 -31.57
C VAL A 51 -4.91 -14.62 -31.56
N ALA A 52 -4.00 -14.82 -30.61
CA ALA A 52 -3.35 -16.12 -30.37
C ALA A 52 -4.39 -17.22 -30.10
N ALA A 53 -4.15 -18.42 -30.62
CA ALA A 53 -5.07 -19.55 -30.47
C ALA A 53 -5.42 -19.79 -28.99
N GLY A 54 -6.71 -19.76 -28.66
CA GLY A 54 -7.21 -20.00 -27.30
C GLY A 54 -7.38 -18.76 -26.42
N ARG A 55 -6.96 -17.57 -26.88
CA ARG A 55 -7.26 -16.30 -26.19
C ARG A 55 -8.64 -15.78 -26.62
N GLU A 56 -9.39 -15.26 -25.65
CA GLU A 56 -10.63 -14.54 -25.94
C GLU A 56 -10.33 -13.20 -26.64
N ARG A 57 -11.12 -12.86 -27.64
CA ARG A 57 -10.99 -11.61 -28.38
C ARG A 57 -11.41 -10.43 -27.52
N ARG A 58 -10.82 -9.28 -27.80
CA ARG A 58 -11.19 -8.03 -27.14
C ARG A 58 -12.13 -7.20 -28.00
N CYS A 59 -12.90 -6.34 -27.35
CA CYS A 59 -13.61 -5.26 -28.01
C CYS A 59 -13.45 -3.95 -27.24
N ALA A 60 -13.81 -2.86 -27.90
CA ALA A 60 -13.87 -1.54 -27.34
C ALA A 60 -15.07 -0.79 -27.94
N ILE A 61 -15.71 0.04 -27.15
CA ILE A 61 -16.75 0.96 -27.62
C ILE A 61 -16.17 2.36 -27.59
N VAL A 62 -16.02 2.97 -28.77
CA VAL A 62 -15.38 4.27 -28.96
C VAL A 62 -16.41 5.31 -29.32
N GLN A 63 -16.45 6.39 -28.57
CA GLN A 63 -17.33 7.53 -28.83
C GLN A 63 -16.64 8.44 -29.85
N ALA A 64 -17.20 8.52 -31.07
CA ALA A 64 -16.63 9.34 -32.14
C ALA A 64 -16.60 10.84 -31.77
N ASP A 65 -17.68 11.33 -31.17
CA ASP A 65 -17.86 12.76 -30.87
C ASP A 65 -16.88 13.28 -29.79
N SER A 66 -16.46 12.41 -28.88
CA SER A 66 -15.59 12.77 -27.74
C SER A 66 -14.18 12.18 -27.81
N CYS A 67 -13.88 11.36 -28.82
CA CYS A 67 -12.60 10.65 -28.96
C CYS A 67 -12.22 9.85 -27.70
N THR A 68 -13.22 9.22 -27.05
CA THR A 68 -13.03 8.46 -25.81
C THR A 68 -13.46 7.01 -25.94
N VAL A 69 -12.78 6.12 -25.20
CA VAL A 69 -13.18 4.72 -25.05
C VAL A 69 -14.13 4.62 -23.86
N ALA A 70 -15.40 4.29 -24.13
CA ALA A 70 -16.44 4.18 -23.09
C ALA A 70 -16.33 2.86 -22.31
N ALA A 71 -15.98 1.78 -23.00
CA ALA A 71 -15.73 0.47 -22.42
C ALA A 71 -14.75 -0.30 -23.30
N ALA A 72 -13.88 -1.12 -22.71
CA ALA A 72 -12.98 -2.01 -23.42
C ALA A 72 -12.60 -3.21 -22.55
N GLY A 73 -12.42 -4.38 -23.17
CA GLY A 73 -12.11 -5.62 -22.48
C GLY A 73 -12.41 -6.86 -23.34
N PRO A 74 -12.46 -8.06 -22.74
CA PRO A 74 -12.92 -9.28 -23.40
C PRO A 74 -14.36 -9.13 -23.92
N ILE A 75 -14.68 -9.76 -25.05
CA ILE A 75 -16.02 -9.66 -25.65
C ILE A 75 -17.14 -10.21 -24.75
N SER A 76 -16.85 -11.17 -23.86
CA SER A 76 -17.79 -11.69 -22.87
C SER A 76 -18.07 -10.72 -21.72
N GLU A 77 -17.14 -9.81 -21.42
CA GLU A 77 -17.23 -8.91 -20.27
C GLU A 77 -17.80 -7.55 -20.64
N VAL A 78 -17.49 -7.04 -21.83
CA VAL A 78 -17.98 -5.73 -22.28
C VAL A 78 -19.49 -5.79 -22.50
N GLN A 79 -20.22 -4.92 -21.81
CA GLN A 79 -21.68 -4.84 -21.85
C GLN A 79 -22.15 -3.73 -22.79
N ILE A 80 -23.28 -3.97 -23.47
CA ILE A 80 -24.04 -2.98 -24.23
C ILE A 80 -25.50 -2.95 -23.77
N VAL A 81 -26.14 -1.79 -23.92
CA VAL A 81 -27.56 -1.61 -23.60
C VAL A 81 -28.44 -2.01 -24.79
N ALA A 82 -28.04 -1.64 -26.01
CA ALA A 82 -28.76 -1.94 -27.25
C ALA A 82 -27.87 -1.75 -28.49
N GLY A 83 -28.27 -2.33 -29.61
CA GLY A 83 -27.58 -2.23 -30.91
C GLY A 83 -27.92 -3.44 -31.79
N PRO A 84 -27.63 -3.40 -33.11
CA PRO A 84 -27.05 -2.30 -33.88
C PRO A 84 -27.92 -1.04 -33.93
N ILE A 85 -27.30 0.14 -33.91
CA ILE A 85 -27.95 1.40 -34.30
C ILE A 85 -27.73 1.58 -35.80
N ALA A 86 -28.81 1.80 -36.56
CA ALA A 86 -28.70 2.13 -37.97
C ALA A 86 -28.02 3.50 -38.12
N THR A 87 -26.93 3.53 -38.87
CA THR A 87 -26.22 4.76 -39.25
C THR A 87 -25.77 4.65 -40.70
N ASP A 88 -25.82 5.77 -41.40
CA ASP A 88 -25.28 5.91 -42.77
C ASP A 88 -23.81 6.36 -42.75
N GLU A 89 -23.28 6.68 -41.57
CA GLU A 89 -21.89 7.09 -41.40
C GLU A 89 -20.95 5.88 -41.50
N LEU A 90 -19.80 6.09 -42.12
CA LEU A 90 -18.71 5.11 -42.08
C LEU A 90 -17.90 5.33 -40.81
N MET A 91 -17.46 4.23 -40.18
CA MET A 91 -16.59 4.30 -39.01
C MET A 91 -15.30 5.05 -39.37
N PRO A 92 -14.94 6.13 -38.64
CA PRO A 92 -13.69 6.82 -38.87
C PRO A 92 -12.47 5.91 -38.64
N GLU A 93 -11.43 6.02 -39.47
CA GLU A 93 -10.25 5.15 -39.40
C GLU A 93 -9.53 5.22 -38.03
N TRP A 94 -9.52 6.39 -37.40
CA TRP A 94 -8.87 6.61 -36.11
C TRP A 94 -9.54 5.83 -34.96
N VAL A 95 -10.81 5.44 -35.10
CA VAL A 95 -11.55 4.70 -34.06
C VAL A 95 -10.90 3.36 -33.78
N GLY A 96 -10.49 2.63 -34.83
CA GLY A 96 -9.79 1.35 -34.70
C GLY A 96 -8.40 1.50 -34.07
N ALA A 97 -7.68 2.57 -34.44
CA ALA A 97 -6.38 2.89 -33.86
C ALA A 97 -6.48 3.26 -32.37
N LEU A 98 -7.54 3.98 -31.98
CA LEU A 98 -7.78 4.32 -30.59
C LEU A 98 -8.13 3.09 -29.74
N ALA A 99 -8.98 2.20 -30.26
CA ALA A 99 -9.27 0.93 -29.59
C ALA A 99 -8.01 0.08 -29.39
N SER A 100 -7.19 -0.04 -30.44
CA SER A 100 -5.94 -0.83 -30.39
C SER A 100 -4.95 -0.26 -29.37
N SER A 101 -4.69 1.06 -29.41
CA SER A 101 -3.79 1.70 -28.45
C SER A 101 -4.29 1.60 -26.99
N HIS A 102 -5.61 1.55 -26.79
CA HIS A 102 -6.19 1.32 -25.47
C HIS A 102 -5.92 -0.11 -24.96
N TRP A 103 -6.07 -1.13 -25.81
CA TRP A 103 -5.74 -2.50 -25.44
C TRP A 103 -4.25 -2.69 -25.13
N ASP A 104 -3.37 -2.09 -25.94
CA ASP A 104 -1.92 -2.12 -25.71
C ASP A 104 -1.56 -1.45 -24.37
N ALA A 105 -2.18 -0.31 -24.07
CA ALA A 105 -1.99 0.37 -22.80
C ALA A 105 -2.53 -0.41 -21.60
N GLN A 106 -3.63 -1.14 -21.76
CA GLN A 106 -4.15 -2.04 -20.72
C GLN A 106 -3.20 -3.21 -20.46
N GLU A 107 -2.68 -3.84 -21.51
CA GLU A 107 -1.73 -4.95 -21.40
C GLU A 107 -0.44 -4.50 -20.69
N ALA A 108 0.15 -3.40 -21.14
CA ALA A 108 1.38 -2.87 -20.54
C ALA A 108 1.19 -2.50 -19.06
N ARG A 109 0.00 -2.04 -18.66
CA ARG A 109 -0.33 -1.79 -17.24
C ARG A 109 -0.44 -3.10 -16.46
N ALA A 110 -1.13 -4.10 -17.02
CA ALA A 110 -1.28 -5.40 -16.38
C ALA A 110 0.07 -6.08 -16.16
N GLU A 111 0.95 -6.09 -17.18
CA GLU A 111 2.31 -6.61 -17.09
C GLU A 111 3.14 -5.89 -16.04
N ARG A 112 3.09 -4.54 -16.03
CA ARG A 112 3.80 -3.72 -15.04
C ARG A 112 3.31 -4.02 -13.63
N ASP A 113 2.00 -4.10 -13.43
CA ASP A 113 1.41 -4.29 -12.11
C ASP A 113 1.67 -5.72 -11.58
N ALA A 114 1.67 -6.72 -12.47
CA ALA A 114 2.09 -8.09 -12.15
C ALA A 114 3.57 -8.13 -11.73
N ALA A 115 4.48 -7.56 -12.53
CA ALA A 115 5.90 -7.51 -12.19
C ALA A 115 6.17 -6.78 -10.86
N ARG A 116 5.43 -5.69 -10.59
CA ARG A 116 5.54 -4.96 -9.33
C ARG A 116 5.01 -5.78 -8.14
N SER A 117 3.95 -6.56 -8.34
CA SER A 117 3.43 -7.46 -7.31
C SER A 117 4.43 -8.56 -6.99
N ASP A 118 5.04 -9.18 -8.01
CA ASP A 118 6.03 -10.24 -7.85
C ASP A 118 7.28 -9.75 -7.12
N LEU A 119 7.77 -8.56 -7.46
CA LEU A 119 8.91 -7.94 -6.76
C LEU A 119 8.61 -7.74 -5.27
N ARG A 120 7.45 -7.16 -4.94
CA ARG A 120 7.05 -6.96 -3.54
C ARG A 120 6.92 -8.27 -2.77
N ALA A 121 6.34 -9.30 -3.40
CA ALA A 121 6.21 -10.61 -2.78
C ALA A 121 7.58 -11.24 -2.52
N HIS A 122 8.54 -11.03 -3.44
CA HIS A 122 9.92 -11.48 -3.27
C HIS A 122 10.63 -10.75 -2.12
N GLU A 123 10.53 -9.42 -2.06
CA GLU A 123 11.10 -8.60 -0.98
C GLU A 123 10.56 -9.03 0.40
N GLN A 124 9.24 -9.17 0.53
CA GLN A 124 8.60 -9.66 1.77
C GLN A 124 9.02 -11.10 2.14
N ARG A 125 9.34 -11.93 1.14
CA ARG A 125 9.87 -13.27 1.41
C ARG A 125 11.30 -13.17 1.97
N LEU A 126 12.15 -12.30 1.41
CA LEU A 126 13.52 -12.13 1.90
C LEU A 126 13.54 -11.58 3.33
N GLU A 127 12.73 -10.56 3.62
CA GLU A 127 12.59 -9.99 4.96
C GLU A 127 12.15 -11.05 5.99
N ARG A 128 11.18 -11.90 5.63
CA ARG A 128 10.78 -13.02 6.51
C ARG A 128 11.88 -14.05 6.73
N ILE A 129 12.69 -14.32 5.70
CA ILE A 129 13.84 -15.24 5.85
C ILE A 129 14.90 -14.63 6.76
N GLU A 130 15.19 -13.34 6.59
CA GLU A 130 16.13 -12.61 7.45
C GLU A 130 15.68 -12.62 8.90
N ASN A 131 14.43 -12.24 9.18
CA ASN A 131 13.87 -12.26 10.52
C ASN A 131 13.90 -13.67 11.12
N ALA A 132 13.46 -14.70 10.37
CA ALA A 132 13.52 -16.08 10.84
C ALA A 132 14.97 -16.55 11.09
N SER A 133 15.94 -16.03 10.34
CA SER A 133 17.35 -16.34 10.54
C SER A 133 17.90 -15.68 11.79
N HIS A 134 17.52 -14.43 12.09
CA HIS A 134 17.86 -13.76 13.34
C HIS A 134 17.23 -14.48 14.53
N GLU A 135 15.92 -14.78 14.47
CA GLU A 135 15.22 -15.53 15.52
C GLU A 135 15.90 -16.88 15.80
N PHE A 136 16.22 -17.65 14.75
CA PHE A 136 16.93 -18.91 14.89
C PHE A 136 18.33 -18.74 15.48
N ALA A 137 19.08 -17.73 15.04
CA ALA A 137 20.42 -17.46 15.54
C ALA A 137 20.41 -17.07 17.03
N ASP A 138 19.41 -16.30 17.46
CA ASP A 138 19.23 -15.90 18.86
C ASP A 138 18.77 -17.07 19.72
N GLU A 139 17.79 -17.88 19.26
CA GLU A 139 17.32 -19.09 19.96
C GLU A 139 18.48 -20.06 20.22
N HIS A 140 19.37 -20.22 19.25
CA HIS A 140 20.53 -21.11 19.34
C HIS A 140 21.78 -20.41 19.86
N SER A 141 21.71 -19.14 20.27
CA SER A 141 22.85 -18.36 20.77
C SER A 141 24.07 -18.39 19.84
N LEU A 142 23.88 -18.55 18.53
CA LEU A 142 24.96 -18.81 17.57
C LEU A 142 26.01 -17.69 17.58
N CYS A 143 25.54 -16.45 17.73
CA CYS A 143 26.41 -15.29 17.85
C CYS A 143 27.22 -15.32 19.16
N GLY A 144 26.58 -15.63 20.29
CA GLY A 144 27.23 -15.75 21.58
C GLY A 144 28.25 -16.90 21.62
N ASP A 145 27.89 -18.05 21.04
CA ASP A 145 28.76 -19.22 20.93
C ASP A 145 30.00 -18.92 20.07
N PHE A 146 29.84 -18.19 18.97
CA PHE A 146 30.95 -17.74 18.15
C PHE A 146 31.87 -16.77 18.92
N ASP A 147 31.31 -15.82 19.64
CA ASP A 147 32.08 -14.86 20.43
C ASP A 147 32.80 -15.55 21.61
N ALA A 148 32.17 -16.53 22.25
CA ALA A 148 32.79 -17.37 23.28
C ALA A 148 33.94 -18.22 22.70
N PHE A 149 33.77 -18.79 21.50
CA PHE A 149 34.84 -19.48 20.79
C PHE A 149 36.02 -18.53 20.52
N MET A 150 35.77 -17.32 20.03
CA MET A 150 36.82 -16.32 19.77
C MET A 150 37.61 -15.98 21.04
N ILE A 151 36.92 -15.77 22.16
CA ILE A 151 37.55 -15.53 23.47
C ILE A 151 38.42 -16.72 23.87
N SER A 152 37.96 -17.97 23.65
CA SER A 152 38.75 -19.18 23.94
C SER A 152 40.06 -19.25 23.14
N GLN A 153 40.11 -18.62 21.96
CA GLN A 153 41.30 -18.50 21.13
C GLN A 153 42.17 -17.27 21.47
N GLY A 154 41.83 -16.52 22.51
CA GLY A 154 42.52 -15.29 22.91
C GLY A 154 42.24 -14.10 21.99
N LEU A 155 41.20 -14.17 21.17
CA LEU A 155 40.76 -13.09 20.28
C LEU A 155 39.67 -12.24 20.95
N ARG A 156 39.52 -10.99 20.49
CA ARG A 156 38.40 -10.15 20.96
C ARG A 156 37.09 -10.60 20.31
N PRO A 157 35.98 -10.63 21.08
CA PRO A 157 34.65 -10.87 20.51
C PRO A 157 34.21 -9.67 19.67
N ARG A 158 33.13 -9.85 18.90
CA ARG A 158 32.49 -8.74 18.19
C ARG A 158 31.87 -7.78 19.21
N MET A 159 32.19 -6.49 19.08
CA MET A 159 31.57 -5.43 19.89
C MET A 159 30.82 -4.49 18.93
N SER A 160 29.66 -4.02 19.36
CA SER A 160 28.92 -2.93 18.72
C SER A 160 28.67 -1.87 19.77
N ASP A 161 28.64 -0.61 19.34
CA ASP A 161 28.25 0.50 20.19
C ASP A 161 26.72 0.51 20.31
N TRP A 162 26.23 0.71 21.53
CA TRP A 162 24.80 0.74 21.87
C TRP A 162 24.53 1.98 22.71
N ASP A 163 23.43 2.67 22.40
CA ASP A 163 22.91 3.76 23.19
C ASP A 163 21.80 3.22 24.10
N CYS A 164 22.03 3.24 25.41
CA CYS A 164 21.08 2.75 26.40
C CYS A 164 20.41 3.91 27.15
N VAL A 165 19.09 3.93 27.19
CA VAL A 165 18.31 4.88 27.99
C VAL A 165 17.85 4.18 29.27
N ALA A 166 18.27 4.71 30.42
CA ALA A 166 17.89 4.18 31.73
C ALA A 166 17.07 5.21 32.51
N THR A 167 16.05 4.73 33.22
CA THR A 167 15.36 5.51 34.26
C THR A 167 15.92 5.14 35.62
N ALA A 168 16.19 6.16 36.41
CA ALA A 168 16.73 6.04 37.75
C ALA A 168 15.79 6.71 38.76
N THR A 169 15.48 6.03 39.85
CA THR A 169 14.74 6.63 40.98
C THR A 169 15.74 7.08 42.04
N VAL A 170 15.79 8.39 42.30
CA VAL A 170 16.70 8.99 43.28
C VAL A 170 15.88 9.57 44.43
N ARG A 171 16.26 9.22 45.67
CA ARG A 171 15.68 9.86 46.85
C ARG A 171 16.53 11.04 47.28
N VAL A 172 15.89 12.19 47.46
CA VAL A 172 16.55 13.42 47.88
C VAL A 172 15.95 13.94 49.17
N GLY A 173 16.81 14.32 50.11
CA GLY A 173 16.39 14.98 51.34
C GLY A 173 16.36 16.49 51.14
N VAL A 174 15.17 17.09 51.25
CA VAL A 174 15.00 18.55 51.22
C VAL A 174 14.66 19.02 52.64
N THR A 175 15.35 20.06 53.11
CA THR A 175 15.07 20.66 54.42
C THR A 175 14.33 21.96 54.23
N VAL A 176 13.07 22.02 54.67
CA VAL A 176 12.23 23.23 54.64
C VAL A 176 11.91 23.70 56.06
N ARG A 177 11.61 25.00 56.21
CA ARG A 177 11.20 25.58 57.49
C ARG A 177 9.73 25.95 57.45
N ALA A 178 8.91 25.19 58.16
CA ALA A 178 7.46 25.38 58.22
C ALA A 178 6.94 25.36 59.65
N ARG A 179 5.67 25.73 59.84
CA ARG A 179 5.02 25.76 61.17
C ARG A 179 4.46 24.41 61.59
N ASN A 180 4.18 23.54 60.64
CA ASN A 180 3.70 22.16 60.83
C ASN A 180 4.10 21.29 59.62
N ALA A 181 3.80 19.99 59.65
CA ALA A 181 4.20 19.05 58.60
C ALA A 181 3.44 19.23 57.27
N GLU A 182 2.18 19.66 57.32
CA GLU A 182 1.34 19.90 56.14
C GLU A 182 1.80 21.17 55.39
N ASP A 183 2.15 22.22 56.14
CA ASP A 183 2.83 23.41 55.63
C ASP A 183 4.19 23.00 55.02
N ALA A 184 4.94 22.07 55.62
CA ALA A 184 6.24 21.63 55.09
C ALA A 184 6.11 20.88 53.76
N GLU A 185 5.10 20.02 53.62
CA GLU A 185 4.84 19.28 52.37
C GLU A 185 4.49 20.22 51.22
N SER A 186 3.73 21.28 51.51
CA SER A 186 3.32 22.28 50.51
C SER A 186 4.47 23.20 50.05
N GLU A 187 5.55 23.30 50.84
CA GLU A 187 6.75 24.09 50.51
C GLU A 187 7.75 23.31 49.65
N VAL A 188 7.60 21.99 49.49
CA VAL A 188 8.46 21.18 48.62
C VAL A 188 7.96 21.27 47.18
N ASP A 189 8.63 22.08 46.37
CA ASP A 189 8.35 22.21 44.94
C ASP A 189 9.42 21.55 44.06
N ALA A 190 9.15 21.53 42.75
CA ALA A 190 10.07 20.95 41.78
C ALA A 190 11.43 21.66 41.71
N ALA A 191 11.50 22.96 42.02
CA ALA A 191 12.74 23.71 41.97
C ALA A 191 13.67 23.30 43.13
N LEU A 192 13.14 23.15 44.35
CA LEU A 192 13.90 22.66 45.49
C LEU A 192 14.39 21.22 45.31
N VAL A 193 13.59 20.36 44.65
CA VAL A 193 14.00 19.00 44.33
C VAL A 193 15.14 19.00 43.30
N VAL A 194 15.07 19.84 42.27
CA VAL A 194 16.15 19.99 41.27
C VAL A 194 17.43 20.52 41.91
N ASP A 195 17.35 21.55 42.76
CA ASP A 195 18.52 22.10 43.46
C ASP A 195 19.19 21.05 44.35
N ALA A 196 18.39 20.27 45.08
CA ALA A 196 18.90 19.22 45.93
C ALA A 196 19.46 18.03 45.10
N LEU A 197 18.90 17.72 43.93
CA LEU A 197 19.51 16.79 42.97
C LEU A 197 20.86 17.30 42.44
N MET A 198 20.98 18.59 42.13
CA MET A 198 22.24 19.19 41.67
C MET A 198 23.32 19.16 42.76
N GLU A 199 22.95 19.45 44.02
CA GLU A 199 23.87 19.33 45.14
C GLU A 199 24.33 17.87 45.32
N LEU A 200 23.41 16.93 45.23
CA LEU A 200 23.69 15.51 45.38
C LEU A 200 24.55 14.98 44.21
N ALA A 201 24.31 15.45 42.98
CA ALA A 201 25.13 15.15 41.81
C ALA A 201 26.57 15.69 41.92
N SER A 202 26.78 16.82 42.62
CA SER A 202 28.13 17.36 42.89
C SER A 202 28.99 16.42 43.76
N ARG A 203 28.36 15.46 44.45
CA ARG A 203 29.01 14.47 45.32
C ARG A 203 28.71 13.05 44.80
N ARG A 204 29.50 12.60 43.82
CA ARG A 204 29.32 11.31 43.11
C ARG A 204 29.07 10.11 44.03
N SER A 205 29.70 10.03 45.20
CA SER A 205 29.48 8.93 46.16
C SER A 205 28.09 8.98 46.81
N ALA A 206 27.61 10.18 47.15
CA ALA A 206 26.27 10.36 47.72
C ALA A 206 25.16 10.11 46.68
N LEU A 207 25.42 10.36 45.40
CA LEU A 207 24.52 10.02 44.30
C LEU A 207 24.38 8.51 44.13
N ALA A 208 25.48 7.76 44.23
CA ALA A 208 25.44 6.31 44.17
C ALA A 208 24.64 5.70 45.34
N ASP A 209 24.78 6.27 46.55
CA ASP A 209 24.05 5.82 47.74
C ASP A 209 22.56 6.19 47.71
N ALA A 210 22.19 7.26 47.00
CA ALA A 210 20.81 7.74 46.88
C ALA A 210 20.03 7.13 45.71
N LEU A 211 20.73 6.45 44.81
CA LEU A 211 20.13 5.69 43.72
C LEU A 211 19.47 4.45 44.30
N LEU A 212 18.13 4.46 44.34
CA LEU A 212 17.35 3.36 44.92
C LEU A 212 17.22 2.19 43.96
N ASP A 213 17.00 2.51 42.68
CA ASP A 213 16.78 1.54 41.62
C ASP A 213 17.06 2.16 40.25
N HIS A 214 17.41 1.33 39.27
CA HIS A 214 17.54 1.73 37.87
C HIS A 214 17.03 0.61 36.96
N ASP A 215 16.33 1.01 35.91
CA ASP A 215 15.84 0.11 34.88
C ASP A 215 16.21 0.64 33.50
N VAL A 216 16.64 -0.25 32.62
CA VAL A 216 17.00 0.08 31.24
C VAL A 216 15.73 -0.05 30.41
N ILE A 217 15.21 1.08 29.95
CA ILE A 217 13.92 1.13 29.26
C ILE A 217 14.08 0.87 27.77
N ASP A 218 15.23 1.29 27.21
CA ASP A 218 15.48 1.18 25.78
C ASP A 218 16.98 0.99 25.49
N THR A 219 17.26 0.24 24.44
CA THR A 219 18.61 -0.03 23.94
C THR A 219 18.56 -0.01 22.42
N GLU A 220 19.10 1.06 21.84
CA GLU A 220 19.20 1.21 20.39
C GLU A 220 20.65 1.07 19.95
N ARG A 221 20.85 0.62 18.71
CA ARG A 221 22.18 0.51 18.12
C ARG A 221 22.61 1.90 17.63
N ALA A 222 23.81 2.33 18.03
CA ALA A 222 24.40 3.61 17.63
C ALA A 222 24.82 3.64 16.14
#